data_AF-A0A522EAS8-F1
#
_entry.id   AF-A0A522EAS8-F1
#
_cell.length_a   1.000
_cell.length_b   1.000
_cell.length_c   1.000
_cell.angle_alpha   90.00
_cell.angle_beta   90.00
_cell.angle_gamma   90.00
#
_symmetry.space_group_name_H-M   'P 1'
#
loop_
_entity.id
_entity.type
_entity.pdbx_description
1 polymer ?
#
loop_
_entity_poly.entity_id
_entity_poly.type
_entity_poly.pdbx_seq_one_letter_code
_entity_poly.pdbx_strand_id
1 'polypeptide(L)'
;MDGAIYLDHAGTANVICEPSVKHSITREGDSYCIDLFAEQTPPSQVRVTLRWQGMVEMVTLTLPFPARGGQVINANGNRQSANQPLFQDQLHGIRLRLFNEQPDCKRHLQIEFRLKDNGLDEVRDVYFRDELERKGAVIELAVIDYLDWIKTLLAVSTNLDSYMQLVIYENGSELLRTKIGRYPFSLERNLAQGMVELSAYDHARLSCDTLDGIELMAMRLSQPEQEQIRLEQRVSEHAMTGSWLFYPEKKVAEPWLIYPAKTSSVPLRPILWAVDYEPGNSYHLEGEISTLHKAVKMGQTQARHDAIKNILEQMCLDFSHSGWDYLRQLWRHCPHLPLSSFDVWTIAVADTRLLTALVLQMDTAFSQKLSEELPVLWELVPLHDWQAVFVGYRQHLQQQGMEPADANEILTMRITKLSNIAQTLDVVEKLLKQSLLGITDQDLQIKYLPLAQLGGMIDQERQALDRRQAQADSNWPTFLKTELLSAWQELKPVQHFGLELNQIAEHHHAVVMLPILLASYCAETCVPESWPGNATVIFKIKRLKAFDEEWFNTVFKWALAYLSQQSQ
;
A
#
# COMPACT_ATOMS: atom_id res chain seq x y z
N MET A 1 30.35 3.44 -15.90
CA MET A 1 30.69 2.89 -14.57
C MET A 1 32.11 2.45 -14.74
N ASP A 2 33.00 3.12 -14.05
CA ASP A 2 34.42 3.09 -14.35
C ASP A 2 35.12 2.63 -13.08
N GLY A 3 36.19 1.87 -13.23
CA GLY A 3 36.93 1.34 -12.09
C GLY A 3 38.33 0.90 -12.47
N ALA A 4 39.17 0.68 -11.47
CA ALA A 4 40.57 0.34 -11.68
C ALA A 4 40.92 -1.00 -11.02
N ILE A 5 41.75 -1.79 -11.70
CA ILE A 5 42.40 -2.97 -11.12
C ILE A 5 43.86 -2.62 -10.86
N TYR A 6 44.30 -2.79 -9.61
CA TYR A 6 45.69 -2.64 -9.22
C TYR A 6 46.36 -4.00 -9.09
N LEU A 7 47.47 -4.19 -9.80
CA LEU A 7 48.32 -5.36 -9.71
C LEU A 7 49.65 -4.95 -9.09
N ASP A 8 49.81 -5.22 -7.80
CA ASP A 8 51.06 -4.95 -7.10
C ASP A 8 52.06 -6.09 -7.27
N HIS A 9 53.35 -5.73 -7.31
CA HIS A 9 54.47 -6.67 -7.40
C HIS A 9 54.46 -7.58 -8.66
N ALA A 10 53.90 -7.09 -9.77
CA ALA A 10 53.92 -7.81 -11.04
C ALA A 10 55.27 -7.69 -11.80
N GLY A 11 56.16 -6.79 -11.35
CA GLY A 11 57.52 -6.65 -11.88
C GLY A 11 57.55 -6.26 -13.37
N THR A 12 58.37 -6.95 -14.16
CA THR A 12 58.54 -6.68 -15.60
C THR A 12 57.53 -7.40 -16.51
N ALA A 13 56.41 -7.89 -15.96
CA ALA A 13 55.34 -8.51 -16.75
C ALA A 13 54.81 -7.56 -17.82
N ASN A 14 54.59 -8.07 -19.03
CA ASN A 14 53.70 -7.42 -19.99
C ASN A 14 52.25 -7.75 -19.61
N VAL A 15 51.46 -6.73 -19.27
CA VAL A 15 50.07 -6.87 -18.83
C VAL A 15 49.15 -6.61 -20.02
N ILE A 16 48.27 -7.58 -20.30
CA ILE A 16 47.31 -7.51 -21.41
C ILE A 16 45.91 -7.68 -20.82
N CYS A 17 45.06 -6.67 -21.02
CA CYS A 17 43.63 -6.73 -20.65
C CYS A 17 42.80 -7.12 -21.88
N GLU A 18 41.68 -7.81 -21.63
CA GLU A 18 40.77 -8.27 -22.68
C GLU A 18 40.27 -7.11 -23.58
N PRO A 19 40.26 -7.27 -24.93
CA PRO A 19 39.91 -6.18 -25.85
C PRO A 19 38.41 -5.80 -25.83
N SER A 20 37.55 -6.66 -25.31
CA SER A 20 36.09 -6.44 -25.25
C SER A 20 35.68 -5.33 -24.27
N VAL A 21 36.62 -4.87 -23.43
CA VAL A 21 36.43 -3.79 -22.48
C VAL A 21 37.38 -2.65 -22.83
N LYS A 22 36.86 -1.43 -22.93
CA LYS A 22 37.67 -0.23 -23.12
C LYS A 22 38.54 -0.01 -21.89
N HIS A 23 39.85 0.12 -22.07
CA HIS A 23 40.79 0.17 -20.95
C HIS A 23 42.03 1.01 -21.24
N SER A 24 42.68 1.48 -20.18
CA SER A 24 44.05 2.01 -20.20
C SER A 24 44.90 1.31 -19.15
N ILE A 25 46.15 1.02 -19.48
CA ILE A 25 47.12 0.39 -18.56
C ILE A 25 48.24 1.38 -18.32
N THR A 26 48.45 1.73 -17.05
CA THR A 26 49.57 2.55 -16.60
C THR A 26 50.47 1.70 -15.69
N ARG A 27 51.79 1.96 -15.76
CA ARG A 27 52.79 1.26 -14.96
C ARG A 27 53.51 2.25 -14.06
N GLU A 28 53.57 1.94 -12.77
CA GLU A 28 54.33 2.69 -11.77
C GLU A 28 55.27 1.74 -11.05
N GLY A 29 56.55 1.77 -11.42
CA GLY A 29 57.57 0.86 -10.85
C GLY A 29 57.28 -0.61 -11.17
N ASP A 30 56.99 -1.39 -10.12
CA ASP A 30 56.65 -2.82 -10.20
C ASP A 30 55.14 -3.09 -10.10
N SER A 31 54.31 -2.04 -10.10
CA SER A 31 52.86 -2.12 -10.06
C SER A 31 52.22 -1.63 -11.37
N TYR A 32 51.02 -2.15 -11.66
CA TYR A 32 50.21 -1.76 -12.81
C TYR A 32 48.81 -1.34 -12.35
N CYS A 33 48.30 -0.25 -12.93
CA CYS A 33 46.92 0.18 -12.81
C CYS A 33 46.21 -0.01 -14.15
N ILE A 34 45.12 -0.75 -14.15
CA ILE A 34 44.28 -1.02 -15.32
C ILE A 34 42.96 -0.28 -15.12
N ASP A 35 42.80 0.89 -15.73
CA ASP A 35 41.53 1.60 -15.74
C ASP A 35 40.60 0.95 -16.76
N LEU A 36 39.39 0.61 -16.33
CA LEU A 36 38.36 -0.07 -17.10
C LEU A 36 37.14 0.83 -17.23
N PHE A 37 36.66 0.98 -18.46
CA PHE A 37 35.53 1.84 -18.80
C PHE A 37 34.41 1.01 -19.43
N ALA A 38 33.24 1.00 -18.79
CA ALA A 38 32.05 0.36 -19.33
C ALA A 38 31.06 1.41 -19.85
N GLU A 39 30.92 1.49 -21.18
CA GLU A 39 29.99 2.43 -21.84
C GLU A 39 28.50 2.03 -21.64
N GLN A 40 28.20 0.74 -21.44
CA GLN A 40 26.84 0.25 -21.17
C GLN A 40 26.71 -0.49 -19.83
N THR A 41 26.79 -1.82 -19.84
CA THR A 41 26.73 -2.69 -18.66
C THR A 41 28.12 -3.28 -18.44
N PRO A 42 28.72 -3.08 -17.26
CA PRO A 42 30.01 -3.69 -16.97
C PRO A 42 29.86 -5.23 -17.01
N PRO A 43 30.82 -5.96 -17.60
CA PRO A 43 30.82 -7.42 -17.55
C PRO A 43 30.98 -7.88 -16.10
N SER A 44 30.59 -9.13 -15.80
CA SER A 44 30.78 -9.68 -14.45
C SER A 44 32.25 -9.90 -14.10
N GLN A 45 33.08 -10.15 -15.11
CA GLN A 45 34.50 -10.47 -14.98
C GLN A 45 35.29 -9.90 -16.16
N VAL A 46 36.58 -9.67 -15.94
CA VAL A 46 37.58 -9.26 -16.94
C VAL A 46 38.76 -10.22 -16.86
N ARG A 47 39.26 -10.63 -18.02
CA ARG A 47 40.49 -11.43 -18.10
C ARG A 47 41.71 -10.53 -18.25
N VAL A 48 42.68 -10.72 -17.37
CA VAL A 48 43.98 -10.05 -17.41
C VAL A 48 45.07 -11.09 -17.57
N THR A 49 45.88 -10.98 -18.62
CA THR A 49 46.97 -11.92 -18.89
C THR A 49 48.31 -11.27 -18.61
N LEU A 50 49.14 -11.95 -17.84
CA LEU A 50 50.48 -11.56 -17.45
C LEU A 50 51.50 -12.41 -18.21
N ARG A 51 52.47 -11.75 -18.83
CA ARG A 51 53.57 -12.42 -19.55
C ARG A 51 54.91 -11.83 -19.15
N TRP A 52 55.74 -12.60 -18.45
CA TRP A 52 57.11 -12.19 -18.11
C TRP A 52 58.08 -12.48 -19.26
N GLN A 53 59.06 -11.59 -19.42
CA GLN A 53 60.11 -11.76 -20.42
C GLN A 53 60.93 -13.02 -20.10
N GLY A 54 61.13 -13.88 -21.09
CA GLY A 54 61.90 -15.13 -20.95
C GLY A 54 61.11 -16.34 -20.45
N MET A 55 59.82 -16.18 -20.09
CA MET A 55 58.93 -17.30 -19.78
C MET A 55 58.02 -17.63 -20.97
N VAL A 56 57.83 -18.93 -21.23
CA VAL A 56 56.94 -19.44 -22.29
C VAL A 56 55.48 -19.44 -21.83
N GLU A 57 55.25 -19.68 -20.55
CA GLU A 57 53.92 -19.75 -19.96
C GLU A 57 53.37 -18.35 -19.65
N MET A 58 52.07 -18.18 -19.86
CA MET A 58 51.33 -16.96 -19.55
C MET A 58 50.35 -17.25 -18.41
N VAL A 59 50.19 -16.31 -17.49
CA VAL A 59 49.21 -16.42 -16.40
C VAL A 59 47.98 -15.59 -16.76
N THR A 60 46.83 -16.23 -16.92
CA THR A 60 45.55 -15.53 -17.13
C THR A 60 44.76 -15.51 -15.84
N LEU A 61 44.53 -14.31 -15.32
CA LEU A 61 43.67 -14.04 -14.18
C LEU A 61 42.27 -13.72 -14.67
N THR A 62 41.25 -14.30 -14.05
CA THR A 62 39.85 -13.90 -14.26
C THR A 62 39.40 -13.15 -13.02
N LEU A 63 39.29 -11.82 -13.14
CA LEU A 63 39.01 -10.92 -12.03
C LEU A 63 37.59 -10.36 -12.16
N PRO A 64 36.89 -10.02 -11.06
CA PRO A 64 35.64 -9.29 -11.14
C PRO A 64 35.87 -7.91 -11.78
N PHE A 65 34.90 -7.42 -12.56
CA PHE A 65 34.98 -6.03 -13.04
C PHE A 65 34.86 -5.08 -11.83
N PRO A 66 35.73 -4.07 -11.69
CA PRO A 66 35.79 -3.17 -10.53
C PRO A 66 34.68 -2.10 -10.57
N ALA A 67 33.43 -2.51 -10.79
CA ALA A 67 32.28 -1.62 -10.75
C ALA A 67 31.62 -1.73 -9.38
N ARG A 68 31.37 -0.57 -8.77
CA ARG A 68 30.52 -0.44 -7.59
C ARG A 68 29.16 0.14 -7.96
N GLY A 69 28.13 -0.36 -7.30
CA GLY A 69 26.76 0.14 -7.42
C GLY A 69 25.82 -0.86 -8.07
N GLY A 70 24.66 -0.36 -8.49
CA GLY A 70 23.60 -1.17 -9.07
C GLY A 70 23.02 -0.60 -10.34
N GLN A 71 22.28 -1.44 -11.06
CA GLN A 71 21.44 -1.05 -12.18
C GLN A 71 20.10 -1.78 -12.13
N VAL A 72 19.06 -1.14 -12.66
CA VAL A 72 17.76 -1.76 -12.86
C VAL A 72 17.73 -2.40 -14.24
N ILE A 73 17.32 -3.67 -14.30
CA ILE A 73 17.16 -4.46 -15.51
C ILE A 73 15.67 -4.71 -15.72
N ASN A 74 15.17 -4.42 -16.92
CA ASN A 74 13.76 -4.67 -17.25
C ASN A 74 13.50 -6.14 -17.62
N ALA A 75 12.22 -6.48 -17.83
CA ALA A 75 11.81 -7.84 -18.21
C ALA A 75 12.46 -8.37 -19.51
N ASN A 76 12.91 -7.47 -20.40
CA ASN A 76 13.59 -7.82 -21.65
C ASN A 76 15.11 -8.01 -21.46
N GLY A 77 15.63 -7.89 -20.23
CA GLY A 77 17.07 -8.00 -19.94
C GLY A 77 17.87 -6.72 -20.18
N ASN A 78 17.21 -5.62 -20.56
CA ASN A 78 17.86 -4.36 -20.87
C ASN A 78 17.99 -3.47 -19.63
N ARG A 79 19.10 -2.73 -19.55
CA ARG A 79 19.31 -1.72 -18.50
C ARG A 79 18.32 -0.57 -18.66
N GLN A 80 17.65 -0.20 -17.57
CA GLN A 80 16.86 1.02 -17.50
C GLN A 80 17.72 2.24 -17.14
N SER A 81 17.33 3.39 -17.65
CA SER A 81 17.93 4.67 -17.31
C SER A 81 17.76 4.95 -15.81
N ALA A 82 18.79 5.54 -15.18
CA ALA A 82 18.81 5.77 -13.73
C ALA A 82 17.64 6.63 -13.20
N ASN A 83 17.04 7.46 -14.06
CA ASN A 83 15.92 8.34 -13.71
C ASN A 83 14.55 7.81 -14.15
N GLN A 84 14.50 6.63 -14.80
CA GLN A 84 13.24 6.06 -15.24
C GLN A 84 12.51 5.44 -14.04
N PRO A 85 11.30 5.91 -13.68
CA PRO A 85 10.51 5.29 -12.63
C PRO A 85 10.02 3.90 -13.06
N LEU A 86 9.85 3.04 -12.07
CA LEU A 86 9.10 1.79 -12.14
C LEU A 86 7.65 2.03 -11.74
N PHE A 87 6.80 1.05 -12.04
CA PHE A 87 5.37 1.14 -11.75
C PHE A 87 4.86 -0.17 -11.18
N GLN A 88 3.93 -0.08 -10.22
CA GLN A 88 3.39 -1.20 -9.46
C GLN A 88 2.94 -2.37 -10.34
N ASP A 89 2.25 -2.08 -11.45
CA ASP A 89 1.69 -3.10 -12.34
C ASP A 89 2.70 -3.64 -13.36
N GLN A 90 3.93 -3.13 -13.36
CA GLN A 90 5.00 -3.46 -14.32
C GLN A 90 6.26 -4.00 -13.63
N LEU A 91 6.13 -4.59 -12.44
CA LEU A 91 7.26 -5.10 -11.65
C LEU A 91 7.72 -6.51 -12.06
N HIS A 92 6.86 -7.27 -12.76
CA HIS A 92 7.23 -8.61 -13.23
C HIS A 92 8.42 -8.56 -14.18
N GLY A 93 9.42 -9.40 -13.92
CA GLY A 93 10.66 -9.45 -14.70
C GLY A 93 11.66 -8.34 -14.41
N ILE A 94 11.33 -7.34 -13.57
CA ILE A 94 12.29 -6.31 -13.16
C ILE A 94 13.28 -6.89 -12.15
N ARG A 95 14.58 -6.71 -12.42
CA ARG A 95 15.69 -7.16 -11.56
C ARG A 95 16.58 -6.00 -11.16
N LEU A 96 16.98 -5.95 -9.90
CA LEU A 96 18.03 -5.06 -9.41
C LEU A 96 19.34 -5.85 -9.48
N ARG A 97 20.28 -5.41 -10.31
CA ARG A 97 21.58 -6.04 -10.48
C ARG A 97 22.65 -5.21 -9.79
N LEU A 98 23.29 -5.77 -8.77
CA LEU A 98 24.35 -5.14 -7.99
C LEU A 98 25.70 -5.79 -8.32
N PHE A 99 26.73 -4.98 -8.55
CA PHE A 99 28.08 -5.47 -8.84
C PHE A 99 28.91 -5.55 -7.57
N ASN A 100 29.67 -6.63 -7.43
CA ASN A 100 30.51 -6.93 -6.28
C ASN A 100 31.97 -7.12 -6.69
N GLU A 101 32.84 -6.26 -6.17
CA GLU A 101 34.28 -6.29 -6.40
C GLU A 101 34.98 -7.44 -5.67
N GLN A 102 34.34 -8.02 -4.64
CA GLN A 102 34.86 -9.13 -3.86
C GLN A 102 33.87 -10.32 -3.86
N PRO A 103 33.81 -11.12 -4.94
CA PRO A 103 32.83 -12.19 -5.13
C PRO A 103 32.78 -13.23 -4.00
N ASP A 104 33.93 -13.50 -3.38
CA ASP A 104 34.06 -14.52 -2.33
C ASP A 104 33.70 -13.99 -0.94
N CYS A 105 33.62 -12.67 -0.78
CA CYS A 105 33.17 -12.02 0.45
C CYS A 105 31.64 -11.89 0.45
N LYS A 106 31.02 -12.12 1.61
CA LYS A 106 29.61 -11.78 1.81
C LYS A 106 29.46 -10.27 1.88
N ARG A 107 28.51 -9.72 1.12
CA ARG A 107 28.04 -8.35 1.23
C ARG A 107 26.82 -8.30 2.13
N HIS A 108 26.84 -7.37 3.07
CA HIS A 108 25.68 -6.99 3.86
C HIS A 108 24.96 -5.85 3.13
N LEU A 109 23.79 -6.16 2.59
CA LEU A 109 22.96 -5.23 1.85
C LEU A 109 21.76 -4.87 2.70
N GLN A 110 21.43 -3.58 2.74
CA GLN A 110 20.20 -3.09 3.36
C GLN A 110 19.30 -2.52 2.28
N ILE A 111 18.11 -3.07 2.14
CA ILE A 111 17.11 -2.63 1.17
C ILE A 111 16.05 -1.84 1.91
N GLU A 112 15.82 -0.60 1.51
CA GLU A 112 14.82 0.27 2.11
C GLU A 112 13.79 0.68 1.08
N PHE A 113 12.52 0.49 1.41
CA PHE A 113 11.36 1.00 0.68
C PHE A 113 10.72 2.08 1.53
N ARG A 114 10.72 3.34 1.08
CA ARG A 114 10.14 4.47 1.84
C ARG A 114 9.10 5.19 1.01
N LEU A 115 7.93 5.47 1.60
CA LEU A 115 6.92 6.30 0.95
C LEU A 115 7.44 7.74 0.78
N LYS A 116 7.08 8.39 -0.33
CA LYS A 116 7.30 9.81 -0.57
C LYS A 116 5.97 10.43 -0.97
N ASP A 117 5.45 11.25 -0.07
CA ASP A 117 4.26 12.06 -0.28
C ASP A 117 4.48 13.42 0.37
N ASN A 118 4.21 14.49 -0.38
CA ASN A 118 4.38 15.85 0.10
C ASN A 118 3.19 16.32 0.95
N GLY A 119 2.05 15.60 0.90
CA GLY A 119 0.83 15.95 1.62
C GLY A 119 0.64 15.24 2.96
N LEU A 120 1.55 14.33 3.33
CA LEU A 120 1.50 13.61 4.60
C LEU A 120 2.53 14.17 5.58
N ASP A 121 2.09 14.40 6.82
CA ASP A 121 3.00 14.68 7.94
C ASP A 121 3.67 13.37 8.38
N GLU A 122 4.91 13.46 8.88
CA GLU A 122 5.67 12.31 9.45
C GLU A 122 5.95 11.10 8.53
N VAL A 123 6.08 11.29 7.21
CA VAL A 123 6.41 10.20 6.25
C VAL A 123 7.76 9.52 6.53
N ARG A 124 8.61 10.08 7.40
CA ARG A 124 9.96 9.55 7.70
C ARG A 124 9.93 8.12 8.22
N ASP A 125 8.89 7.75 8.96
CA ASP A 125 8.73 6.42 9.57
C ASP A 125 7.90 5.45 8.72
N VAL A 126 7.41 5.89 7.56
CA VAL A 126 6.63 5.05 6.64
C VAL A 126 7.58 4.35 5.68
N TYR A 127 8.20 3.28 6.17
CA TYR A 127 9.14 2.47 5.40
C TYR A 127 9.08 0.98 5.77
N PHE A 128 9.56 0.16 4.85
CA PHE A 128 10.00 -1.21 5.12
C PHE A 128 11.51 -1.32 4.88
N ARG A 129 12.14 -2.24 5.60
CA ARG A 129 13.56 -2.50 5.51
C ARG A 129 13.84 -3.98 5.59
N ASP A 130 14.73 -4.44 4.73
CA ASP A 130 15.24 -5.80 4.68
C ASP A 130 16.77 -5.78 4.76
N GLU A 131 17.35 -6.81 5.35
CA GLU A 131 18.80 -6.99 5.45
C GLU A 131 19.18 -8.35 4.86
N LEU A 132 20.11 -8.33 3.90
CA LEU A 132 20.46 -9.50 3.12
C LEU A 132 21.97 -9.71 3.10
N GLU A 133 22.38 -10.95 3.28
CA GLU A 133 23.75 -11.39 3.03
C GLU A 133 23.83 -12.15 1.71
N ARG A 134 24.61 -11.63 0.76
CA ARG A 134 24.80 -12.28 -0.55
C ARG A 134 26.27 -12.27 -0.95
N LYS A 135 26.68 -13.32 -1.67
CA LYS A 135 28.02 -13.45 -2.28
C LYS A 135 27.91 -13.60 -3.79
N GLY A 136 29.03 -13.48 -4.49
CA GLY A 136 29.12 -13.58 -5.94
C GLY A 136 29.40 -12.23 -6.59
N ALA A 137 29.96 -12.26 -7.80
CA ALA A 137 30.38 -11.08 -8.56
C ALA A 137 29.19 -10.19 -8.97
N VAL A 138 28.01 -10.81 -9.14
CA VAL A 138 26.76 -10.14 -9.47
C VAL A 138 25.67 -10.67 -8.56
N ILE A 139 24.95 -9.77 -7.89
CA ILE A 139 23.81 -10.09 -7.04
C ILE A 139 22.56 -9.56 -7.74
N GLU A 140 21.58 -10.44 -7.97
CA GLU A 140 20.30 -10.06 -8.56
C GLU A 140 19.16 -10.22 -7.56
N LEU A 141 18.31 -9.20 -7.49
CA LEU A 141 17.12 -9.18 -6.63
C LEU A 141 15.89 -8.96 -7.51
N ALA A 142 14.83 -9.73 -7.30
CA ALA A 142 13.55 -9.47 -7.97
C ALA A 142 12.81 -8.35 -7.22
N VAL A 143 12.35 -7.33 -7.94
CA VAL A 143 11.53 -6.27 -7.30
C VAL A 143 10.15 -6.82 -6.92
N ILE A 144 9.65 -7.81 -7.66
CA ILE A 144 8.35 -8.44 -7.43
C ILE A 144 8.26 -9.15 -6.06
N ASP A 145 9.39 -9.58 -5.50
CA ASP A 145 9.44 -10.25 -4.19
C ASP A 145 8.99 -9.31 -3.05
N TYR A 146 8.99 -7.99 -3.31
CA TYR A 146 8.57 -6.94 -2.38
C TYR A 146 7.21 -6.31 -2.76
N LEU A 147 6.41 -6.94 -3.62
CA LEU A 147 5.15 -6.39 -4.12
C LEU A 147 4.18 -5.98 -3.00
N ASP A 148 4.05 -6.79 -1.95
CA ASP A 148 3.13 -6.50 -0.84
C ASP A 148 3.56 -5.29 -0.01
N TRP A 149 4.87 -5.09 0.15
CA TRP A 149 5.41 -3.88 0.78
C TRP A 149 5.11 -2.65 -0.06
N ILE A 150 5.26 -2.75 -1.38
CA ILE A 150 4.96 -1.66 -2.33
C ILE A 150 3.48 -1.29 -2.26
N LYS A 151 2.59 -2.27 -2.32
CA LYS A 151 1.14 -2.06 -2.21
C LYS A 151 0.78 -1.41 -0.87
N THR A 152 1.30 -1.95 0.22
CA THR A 152 1.02 -1.46 1.58
C THR A 152 1.50 -0.02 1.77
N LEU A 153 2.71 0.33 1.32
CA LEU A 153 3.23 1.69 1.42
C LEU A 153 2.42 2.67 0.58
N LEU A 154 2.05 2.29 -0.65
CA LEU A 154 1.22 3.14 -1.50
C LEU A 154 -0.20 3.30 -0.93
N ALA A 155 -0.76 2.30 -0.25
CA ALA A 155 -2.08 2.39 0.39
C ALA A 155 -2.16 3.42 1.55
N VAL A 156 -1.02 3.81 2.12
CA VAL A 156 -0.96 4.84 3.17
C VAL A 156 -1.33 6.23 2.62
N SER A 157 -1.05 6.49 1.34
CA SER A 157 -1.24 7.80 0.73
C SER A 157 -2.52 7.88 -0.08
N THR A 158 -3.33 8.90 0.18
CA THR A 158 -4.49 9.25 -0.67
C THR A 158 -4.09 10.05 -1.92
N ASN A 159 -2.87 10.59 -1.96
CA ASN A 159 -2.34 11.30 -3.11
C ASN A 159 -1.98 10.31 -4.23
N LEU A 160 -2.66 10.39 -5.37
CA LEU A 160 -2.42 9.50 -6.53
C LEU A 160 -1.01 9.60 -7.11
N ASP A 161 -0.34 10.74 -6.92
CA ASP A 161 0.99 11.05 -7.45
C ASP A 161 2.12 10.74 -6.44
N SER A 162 1.78 10.19 -5.27
CA SER A 162 2.78 9.65 -4.37
C SER A 162 3.53 8.47 -5.00
N TYR A 163 4.76 8.28 -4.56
CA TYR A 163 5.61 7.21 -5.03
C TYR A 163 6.40 6.63 -3.86
N MET A 164 6.85 5.40 -4.03
CA MET A 164 7.78 4.77 -3.11
C MET A 164 9.21 4.91 -3.65
N GLN A 165 10.14 5.27 -2.78
CA GLN A 165 11.57 5.31 -3.07
C GLN A 165 12.24 4.04 -2.57
N LEU A 166 12.77 3.26 -3.51
CA LEU A 166 13.60 2.09 -3.23
C LEU A 166 15.06 2.51 -3.23
N VAL A 167 15.76 2.21 -2.15
CA VAL A 167 17.20 2.45 -2.02
C VAL A 167 17.89 1.20 -1.49
N ILE A 168 19.04 0.86 -2.08
CA ILE A 168 19.92 -0.21 -1.60
C ILE A 168 21.18 0.42 -1.03
N TYR A 169 21.49 0.08 0.21
CA TYR A 169 22.67 0.51 0.92
C TYR A 169 23.64 -0.65 1.17
N GLU A 170 24.91 -0.32 1.27
CA GLU A 170 25.97 -1.16 1.83
C GLU A 170 26.82 -0.32 2.77
N ASN A 171 26.92 -0.73 4.04
CA ASN A 171 27.69 0.00 5.07
C ASN A 171 27.36 1.50 5.09
N GLY A 172 26.09 1.85 4.93
CA GLY A 172 25.58 3.23 4.86
C GLY A 172 25.80 3.95 3.51
N SER A 173 26.53 3.37 2.56
CA SER A 173 26.71 3.93 1.21
C SER A 173 25.60 3.49 0.27
N GLU A 174 25.00 4.43 -0.47
CA GLU A 174 23.96 4.12 -1.47
C GLU A 174 24.56 3.47 -2.71
N LEU A 175 24.05 2.29 -3.08
CA LEU A 175 24.45 1.55 -4.27
C LEU A 175 23.49 1.78 -5.44
N LEU A 176 22.20 1.91 -5.15
CA LEU A 176 21.14 2.04 -6.15
C LEU A 176 19.95 2.78 -5.55
N ARG A 177 19.29 3.61 -6.37
CA ARG A 177 18.03 4.27 -6.06
C ARG A 177 17.10 4.19 -7.25
N THR A 178 15.82 3.92 -6.99
CA THR A 178 14.76 4.05 -7.99
C THR A 178 13.45 4.48 -7.36
N LYS A 179 12.52 4.97 -8.18
CA LYS A 179 11.17 5.35 -7.78
C LYS A 179 10.18 4.33 -8.31
N ILE A 180 9.17 3.99 -7.52
CA ILE A 180 8.05 3.14 -7.94
C ILE A 180 6.75 3.89 -7.72
N GLY A 181 6.04 4.22 -8.79
CA GLY A 181 4.73 4.90 -8.75
C GLY A 181 3.56 3.97 -9.04
N ARG A 182 2.34 4.50 -8.92
CA ARG A 182 1.11 3.76 -9.29
C ARG A 182 0.90 3.69 -10.80
N TYR A 183 0.96 4.85 -11.46
CA TYR A 183 0.58 4.96 -12.87
C TYR A 183 1.78 5.22 -13.78
N PRO A 184 1.97 4.40 -14.84
CA PRO A 184 3.03 4.60 -15.82
C PRO A 184 2.81 5.77 -16.77
N PHE A 185 1.56 6.15 -16.97
CA PHE A 185 1.13 7.14 -17.95
C PHE A 185 0.07 8.09 -17.37
N SER A 186 0.07 9.31 -17.87
CA SER A 186 -0.84 10.37 -17.47
C SER A 186 -1.56 10.98 -18.67
N LEU A 187 -2.72 11.57 -18.40
CA LEU A 187 -3.55 12.24 -19.39
C LEU A 187 -3.55 13.75 -19.13
N GLU A 188 -3.47 14.52 -20.20
CA GLU A 188 -3.54 15.98 -20.20
C GLU A 188 -4.81 16.46 -20.90
N ARG A 189 -5.34 17.59 -20.45
CA ARG A 189 -6.54 18.20 -21.04
C ARG A 189 -6.11 19.20 -22.10
N ASN A 190 -6.47 18.93 -23.34
CA ASN A 190 -6.33 19.88 -24.44
C ASN A 190 -7.61 20.72 -24.53
N LEU A 191 -7.63 21.80 -23.75
CA LEU A 191 -8.79 22.70 -23.65
C LEU A 191 -9.14 23.34 -25.01
N ALA A 192 -8.13 23.67 -25.81
CA ALA A 192 -8.33 24.35 -27.09
C ALA A 192 -9.04 23.47 -28.13
N GLN A 193 -8.81 22.15 -28.08
CA GLN A 193 -9.39 21.20 -29.04
C GLN A 193 -10.50 20.33 -28.43
N GLY A 194 -10.81 20.50 -27.14
CA GLY A 194 -11.83 19.70 -26.47
C GLY A 194 -11.48 18.21 -26.39
N MET A 195 -10.19 17.90 -26.23
CA MET A 195 -9.65 16.54 -26.23
C MET A 195 -8.87 16.23 -24.95
N VAL A 196 -8.71 14.94 -24.68
CA VAL A 196 -7.73 14.44 -23.71
C VAL A 196 -6.60 13.79 -24.48
N GLU A 197 -5.36 13.99 -24.08
CA GLU A 197 -4.21 13.42 -24.80
C GLU A 197 -3.16 12.89 -23.83
N LEU A 198 -2.35 11.95 -24.32
CA LEU A 198 -1.12 11.58 -23.64
C LEU A 198 -0.14 12.75 -23.70
N SER A 199 0.67 12.91 -22.65
CA SER A 199 1.83 13.80 -22.74
C SER A 199 2.75 13.36 -23.87
N ALA A 200 3.47 14.31 -24.49
CA ALA A 200 4.42 13.99 -25.57
C ALA A 200 5.48 12.95 -25.13
N TYR A 201 5.87 13.00 -23.85
CA TYR A 201 6.79 12.06 -23.24
C TYR A 201 6.20 10.64 -23.15
N ASP A 202 4.94 10.51 -22.71
CA ASP A 202 4.27 9.22 -22.57
C ASP A 202 3.95 8.62 -23.93
N HIS A 203 3.47 9.43 -24.89
CA HIS A 203 3.22 9.00 -26.26
C HIS A 203 4.46 8.38 -26.90
N ALA A 204 5.63 9.01 -26.77
CA ALA A 204 6.88 8.54 -27.39
C ALA A 204 7.37 7.17 -26.87
N ARG A 205 6.82 6.71 -25.73
CA ARG A 205 7.22 5.44 -25.08
C ARG A 205 6.31 4.27 -25.45
N LEU A 206 5.20 4.52 -26.13
CA LEU A 206 4.21 3.51 -26.48
C LEU A 206 4.43 2.99 -27.90
N SER A 207 4.26 1.69 -28.08
CA SER A 207 4.17 1.09 -29.42
C SER A 207 2.80 1.39 -30.05
N CYS A 208 2.70 1.31 -31.38
CA CYS A 208 1.43 1.49 -32.08
C CYS A 208 0.35 0.52 -31.59
N ASP A 209 0.70 -0.76 -31.41
CA ASP A 209 -0.24 -1.79 -30.93
C ASP A 209 -0.72 -1.50 -29.50
N THR A 210 0.18 -1.03 -28.63
CA THR A 210 -0.19 -0.63 -27.27
C THR A 210 -1.13 0.58 -27.29
N LEU A 211 -0.84 1.57 -28.14
CA LEU A 211 -1.61 2.80 -28.27
C LEU A 211 -3.04 2.55 -28.78
N ASP A 212 -3.20 1.61 -29.71
CA ASP A 212 -4.49 1.17 -30.26
C ASP A 212 -5.37 0.48 -29.20
N GLY A 213 -4.76 -0.28 -28.29
CA GLY A 213 -5.46 -0.94 -27.19
C GLY A 213 -5.85 -0.02 -26.02
N ILE A 214 -5.59 1.29 -26.09
CA ILE A 214 -5.96 2.21 -25.00
C ILE A 214 -7.42 2.63 -25.15
N GLU A 215 -8.24 2.18 -24.19
CA GLU A 215 -9.65 2.50 -24.12
C GLU A 215 -9.92 3.46 -22.97
N LEU A 216 -10.48 4.65 -23.27
CA LEU A 216 -10.89 5.62 -22.26
C LEU A 216 -12.41 5.71 -22.16
N MET A 217 -12.89 5.84 -20.92
CA MET A 217 -14.28 6.07 -20.57
C MET A 217 -14.42 7.43 -19.90
N ALA A 218 -15.57 8.08 -20.09
CA ALA A 218 -15.98 9.26 -19.37
C ALA A 218 -17.28 9.00 -18.59
N MET A 219 -17.24 9.27 -17.30
CA MET A 219 -18.39 9.16 -16.39
C MET A 219 -18.72 10.54 -15.82
N ARG A 220 -20.01 10.85 -15.75
CA ARG A 220 -20.48 12.00 -14.99
C ARG A 220 -20.41 11.65 -13.50
N LEU A 221 -19.46 12.24 -12.77
CA LEU A 221 -19.14 11.81 -11.40
C LEU A 221 -20.31 12.06 -10.42
N SER A 222 -21.14 13.05 -10.71
CA SER A 222 -22.36 13.37 -9.96
C SER A 222 -23.51 12.40 -10.21
N GLN A 223 -23.46 11.55 -11.24
CA GLN A 223 -24.52 10.60 -11.61
C GLN A 223 -23.89 9.30 -12.15
N PRO A 224 -23.16 8.54 -11.32
CA PRO A 224 -22.49 7.29 -11.73
C PRO A 224 -23.45 6.22 -12.25
N GLU A 225 -24.74 6.31 -11.93
CA GLU A 225 -25.82 5.48 -12.47
C GLU A 225 -26.07 5.67 -13.98
N GLN A 226 -25.63 6.78 -14.56
CA GLN A 226 -25.76 7.03 -15.99
C GLN A 226 -24.73 6.23 -16.80
N GLU A 227 -25.09 5.92 -18.05
CA GLU A 227 -24.21 5.22 -18.98
C GLU A 227 -22.90 5.99 -19.20
N GLN A 228 -21.78 5.27 -19.12
CA GLN A 228 -20.47 5.85 -19.33
C GLN A 228 -20.16 5.95 -20.83
N ILE A 229 -19.51 7.04 -21.21
CA ILE A 229 -19.23 7.35 -22.61
C ILE A 229 -17.85 6.81 -22.95
N ARG A 230 -17.76 5.88 -23.90
CA ARG A 230 -16.48 5.50 -24.50
C ARG A 230 -15.96 6.65 -25.35
N LEU A 231 -14.74 7.09 -25.11
CA LEU A 231 -14.12 8.17 -25.87
C LEU A 231 -13.52 7.62 -27.17
N GLU A 232 -13.76 8.33 -28.27
CA GLU A 232 -13.22 7.99 -29.57
C GLU A 232 -11.76 8.47 -29.67
N GLN A 233 -10.85 7.54 -29.98
CA GLN A 233 -9.46 7.88 -30.23
C GLN A 233 -9.33 8.52 -31.61
N ARG A 234 -8.60 9.63 -31.68
CA ARG A 234 -8.34 10.33 -32.92
C ARG A 234 -7.33 9.54 -33.76
N VAL A 235 -7.66 9.42 -35.04
CA VAL A 235 -6.81 8.81 -36.06
C VAL A 235 -6.29 9.91 -36.98
N SER A 236 -5.00 9.85 -37.30
CA SER A 236 -4.37 10.66 -38.35
C SER A 236 -3.59 9.73 -39.25
N GLU A 237 -3.79 9.83 -40.57
CA GLU A 237 -3.10 8.98 -41.56
C GLU A 237 -3.19 7.47 -41.26
N HIS A 238 -4.32 7.00 -40.71
CA HIS A 238 -4.57 5.62 -40.27
C HIS A 238 -3.76 5.17 -39.03
N ALA A 239 -3.07 6.08 -38.35
CA ALA A 239 -2.41 5.83 -37.08
C ALA A 239 -3.15 6.53 -35.93
N MET A 240 -3.24 5.85 -34.79
CA MET A 240 -3.75 6.44 -33.55
C MET A 240 -2.83 7.56 -33.08
N THR A 241 -3.40 8.70 -32.69
CA THR A 241 -2.60 9.88 -32.29
C THR A 241 -2.31 9.97 -30.80
N GLY A 242 -2.87 9.06 -29.98
CA GLY A 242 -2.83 9.18 -28.52
C GLY A 242 -3.65 10.35 -27.97
N SER A 243 -4.67 10.78 -28.71
CA SER A 243 -5.64 11.79 -28.30
C SER A 243 -7.05 11.21 -28.40
N TRP A 244 -7.94 11.56 -27.47
CA TRP A 244 -9.32 11.12 -27.42
C TRP A 244 -10.26 12.32 -27.40
N LEU A 245 -11.32 12.22 -28.19
CA LEU A 245 -12.33 13.25 -28.36
C LEU A 245 -13.27 13.27 -27.16
N PHE A 246 -13.38 14.42 -26.48
CA PHE A 246 -14.28 14.60 -25.34
C PHE A 246 -15.44 15.55 -25.63
N TYR A 247 -15.19 16.64 -26.38
CA TYR A 247 -16.18 17.68 -26.74
C TYR A 247 -16.87 18.29 -25.50
N PRO A 248 -16.14 18.98 -24.61
CA PRO A 248 -16.70 19.55 -23.38
C PRO A 248 -17.91 20.45 -23.65
N GLU A 249 -17.92 21.19 -24.76
CA GLU A 249 -19.02 22.07 -25.18
C GLU A 249 -20.36 21.34 -25.46
N LYS A 250 -20.32 20.02 -25.65
CA LYS A 250 -21.50 19.16 -25.83
C LYS A 250 -21.88 18.42 -24.56
N LYS A 251 -21.19 18.66 -23.45
CA LYS A 251 -21.44 17.98 -22.17
C LYS A 251 -22.22 18.88 -21.24
N VAL A 252 -22.86 18.23 -20.27
CA VAL A 252 -23.46 18.94 -19.14
C VAL A 252 -22.35 19.55 -18.29
N ALA A 253 -22.55 20.80 -17.85
CA ALA A 253 -21.62 21.61 -17.08
C ALA A 253 -21.38 21.09 -15.65
N GLU A 254 -20.68 19.96 -15.53
CA GLU A 254 -20.52 19.19 -14.31
C GLU A 254 -19.14 18.48 -14.26
N PRO A 255 -18.74 17.90 -13.12
CA PRO A 255 -17.53 17.09 -13.04
C PRO A 255 -17.65 15.78 -13.83
N TRP A 256 -16.77 15.60 -14.82
CA TRP A 256 -16.60 14.37 -15.57
C TRP A 256 -15.29 13.67 -15.18
N LEU A 257 -15.37 12.43 -14.75
CA LEU A 257 -14.19 11.58 -14.56
C LEU A 257 -13.86 10.90 -15.88
N ILE A 258 -12.62 11.07 -16.34
CA ILE A 258 -12.07 10.38 -17.51
C ILE A 258 -11.03 9.38 -17.01
N TYR A 259 -11.20 8.11 -17.38
CA TYR A 259 -10.45 7.01 -16.80
C TYR A 259 -10.25 5.87 -17.81
N PRO A 260 -9.22 5.02 -17.65
CA PRO A 260 -9.04 3.86 -18.52
C PRO A 260 -10.14 2.82 -18.28
N ALA A 261 -10.64 2.20 -19.34
CA ALA A 261 -11.48 1.01 -19.22
C ALA A 261 -10.69 -0.15 -18.58
N LYS A 262 -11.40 -1.11 -17.98
CA LYS A 262 -10.78 -2.33 -17.42
C LYS A 262 -10.00 -3.14 -18.48
N THR A 263 -10.41 -3.02 -19.75
CA THR A 263 -9.85 -3.67 -20.93
C THR A 263 -8.71 -2.88 -21.59
N SER A 264 -8.40 -1.67 -21.10
CA SER A 264 -7.31 -0.84 -21.62
C SER A 264 -5.97 -1.59 -21.55
N SER A 265 -5.17 -1.47 -22.60
CA SER A 265 -3.84 -2.10 -22.73
C SER A 265 -2.83 -1.63 -21.68
N VAL A 266 -3.02 -0.41 -21.14
CA VAL A 266 -2.17 0.17 -20.10
C VAL A 266 -3.00 0.83 -19.01
N PRO A 267 -2.49 0.83 -17.76
CA PRO A 267 -3.07 1.65 -16.70
C PRO A 267 -2.71 3.12 -16.92
N LEU A 268 -3.70 3.99 -16.75
CA LEU A 268 -3.57 5.45 -16.84
C LEU A 268 -4.14 6.09 -15.59
N ARG A 269 -3.50 7.17 -15.16
CA ARG A 269 -4.01 7.98 -14.06
C ARG A 269 -5.36 8.61 -14.48
N PRO A 270 -6.46 8.39 -13.74
CA PRO A 270 -7.72 9.07 -14.00
C PRO A 270 -7.58 10.59 -13.84
N ILE A 271 -8.36 11.34 -14.61
CA ILE A 271 -8.41 12.81 -14.55
C ILE A 271 -9.84 13.31 -14.44
N LEU A 272 -10.02 14.39 -13.69
CA LEU A 272 -11.32 15.05 -13.53
C LEU A 272 -11.43 16.26 -14.46
N TRP A 273 -12.31 16.23 -15.46
CA TRP A 273 -12.62 17.41 -16.27
C TRP A 273 -13.91 18.06 -15.79
N ALA A 274 -13.80 19.22 -15.15
CA ALA A 274 -14.95 20.02 -14.75
C ALA A 274 -15.37 20.92 -15.94
N VAL A 275 -16.46 20.57 -16.63
CA VAL A 275 -16.93 21.27 -17.84
C VAL A 275 -17.71 22.51 -17.44
N ASP A 276 -17.35 23.67 -17.99
CA ASP A 276 -17.97 24.99 -17.71
C ASP A 276 -18.21 25.24 -16.21
N TYR A 277 -17.34 24.64 -15.40
CA TYR A 277 -17.42 24.56 -13.96
C TYR A 277 -16.19 25.27 -13.41
N GLU A 278 -16.38 26.49 -12.91
CA GLU A 278 -15.30 27.23 -12.26
C GLU A 278 -15.25 26.89 -10.77
N PRO A 279 -14.14 26.31 -10.26
CA PRO A 279 -14.03 25.91 -8.86
C PRO A 279 -14.20 27.07 -7.87
N GLY A 280 -13.93 28.31 -8.30
CA GLY A 280 -14.07 29.53 -7.50
C GLY A 280 -15.48 30.15 -7.52
N ASN A 281 -16.40 29.60 -8.31
CA ASN A 281 -17.76 30.11 -8.49
C ASN A 281 -18.83 29.18 -7.88
N SER A 282 -18.44 28.41 -6.85
CA SER A 282 -19.29 27.47 -6.10
C SER A 282 -20.50 28.09 -5.38
N TYR A 283 -20.79 29.36 -5.62
CA TYR A 283 -21.83 30.15 -4.96
C TYR A 283 -23.27 29.85 -5.42
N HIS A 284 -23.47 28.90 -6.34
CA HIS A 284 -24.80 28.63 -6.92
C HIS A 284 -25.18 27.15 -7.01
N LEU A 285 -24.75 26.31 -6.06
CA LEU A 285 -25.56 25.12 -5.77
C LEU A 285 -26.81 25.61 -5.01
N GLU A 286 -27.92 25.81 -5.74
CA GLU A 286 -29.18 26.22 -5.12
C GLU A 286 -29.70 25.13 -4.17
N GLY A 287 -29.97 25.53 -2.93
CA GLY A 287 -30.54 24.69 -1.89
C GLY A 287 -29.53 23.90 -1.06
N GLU A 288 -30.05 23.19 -0.06
CA GLU A 288 -29.25 22.37 0.85
C GLU A 288 -28.58 21.21 0.11
N ILE A 289 -27.30 20.96 0.44
CA ILE A 289 -26.51 19.85 -0.10
C ILE A 289 -26.74 18.63 0.79
N SER A 290 -27.71 17.80 0.41
CA SER A 290 -28.12 16.61 1.16
C SER A 290 -27.80 15.28 0.46
N THR A 291 -27.13 15.30 -0.70
CA THR A 291 -26.84 14.08 -1.48
C THR A 291 -25.42 14.07 -2.02
N LEU A 292 -24.83 12.88 -2.14
CA LEU A 292 -23.48 12.71 -2.72
C LEU A 292 -23.42 13.25 -4.15
N HIS A 293 -24.50 13.05 -4.93
CA HIS A 293 -24.68 13.60 -6.28
C HIS A 293 -24.45 15.11 -6.35
N LYS A 294 -24.89 15.87 -5.34
CA LYS A 294 -24.67 17.33 -5.26
C LYS A 294 -23.30 17.67 -4.69
N ALA A 295 -22.86 16.98 -3.65
CA ALA A 295 -21.61 17.29 -2.95
C ALA A 295 -20.38 17.17 -3.85
N VAL A 296 -20.32 16.15 -4.71
CA VAL A 296 -19.18 15.98 -5.65
C VAL A 296 -19.08 17.09 -6.70
N LYS A 297 -20.14 17.89 -6.88
CA LYS A 297 -20.14 19.08 -7.74
C LYS A 297 -19.54 20.30 -7.05
N MET A 298 -18.93 20.19 -5.86
CA MET A 298 -18.27 21.31 -5.19
C MET A 298 -16.80 21.43 -5.61
N GLY A 299 -16.38 22.62 -6.00
CA GLY A 299 -15.06 22.85 -6.59
C GLY A 299 -13.96 22.98 -5.55
N GLN A 300 -14.26 23.70 -4.46
CA GLN A 300 -13.35 23.83 -3.33
C GLN A 300 -13.22 22.50 -2.60
N THR A 301 -12.01 21.94 -2.55
CA THR A 301 -11.72 20.62 -1.98
C THR A 301 -12.19 20.48 -0.54
N GLN A 302 -11.86 21.43 0.33
CA GLN A 302 -12.25 21.34 1.75
C GLN A 302 -13.77 21.36 1.93
N ALA A 303 -14.47 22.30 1.29
CA ALA A 303 -15.92 22.39 1.38
C ALA A 303 -16.62 21.15 0.80
N ARG A 304 -16.07 20.58 -0.29
CA ARG A 304 -16.53 19.31 -0.85
C ARG A 304 -16.36 18.17 0.15
N HIS A 305 -15.20 18.06 0.78
CA HIS A 305 -14.89 17.03 1.76
C HIS A 305 -15.81 17.11 2.97
N ASP A 306 -16.03 18.32 3.50
CA ASP A 306 -16.94 18.54 4.64
C ASP A 306 -18.38 18.18 4.28
N ALA A 307 -18.86 18.56 3.08
CA ALA A 307 -20.20 18.20 2.63
C ALA A 307 -20.37 16.69 2.44
N ILE A 308 -19.40 16.01 1.82
CA ILE A 308 -19.40 14.56 1.66
C ILE A 308 -19.42 13.89 3.04
N LYS A 309 -18.57 14.32 3.97
CA LYS A 309 -18.52 13.79 5.33
C LYS A 309 -19.89 13.87 6.02
N ASN A 310 -20.52 15.05 6.02
CA ASN A 310 -21.82 15.24 6.64
C ASN A 310 -22.92 14.32 6.05
N ILE A 311 -22.90 14.12 4.73
CA ILE A 311 -23.86 13.22 4.07
C ILE A 311 -23.58 11.76 4.43
N LEU A 312 -22.32 11.34 4.45
CA LEU A 312 -21.94 9.98 4.81
C LEU A 312 -22.32 9.66 6.26
N GLU A 313 -22.15 10.60 7.19
CA GLU A 313 -22.59 10.45 8.59
C GLU A 313 -24.11 10.24 8.69
N GLN A 314 -24.91 10.94 7.89
CA GLN A 314 -26.37 10.74 7.81
C GLN A 314 -26.73 9.36 7.26
N MET A 315 -25.97 8.85 6.29
CA MET A 315 -26.20 7.56 5.65
C MET A 315 -26.01 6.37 6.60
N CYS A 316 -25.17 6.49 7.64
CA CYS A 316 -24.79 5.39 8.53
C CYS A 316 -25.98 4.59 9.11
N LEU A 317 -27.09 5.27 9.38
CA LEU A 317 -28.32 4.66 9.92
C LEU A 317 -29.55 4.84 9.02
N ASP A 318 -29.45 5.62 7.93
CA ASP A 318 -30.46 5.67 6.88
C ASP A 318 -30.10 4.73 5.73
N PHE A 319 -30.54 3.49 5.86
CA PHE A 319 -30.32 2.45 4.83
C PHE A 319 -31.14 2.67 3.55
N SER A 320 -32.08 3.63 3.55
CA SER A 320 -32.87 4.01 2.36
C SER A 320 -32.26 5.19 1.61
N HIS A 321 -31.20 5.80 2.14
CA HIS A 321 -30.58 6.98 1.56
C HIS A 321 -30.11 6.73 0.13
N SER A 322 -30.38 7.66 -0.78
CA SER A 322 -30.02 7.54 -2.21
C SER A 322 -28.51 7.43 -2.45
N GLY A 323 -27.70 7.94 -1.51
CA GLY A 323 -26.25 7.80 -1.52
C GLY A 323 -25.77 6.35 -1.56
N TRP A 324 -26.53 5.38 -1.03
CA TRP A 324 -26.12 3.98 -1.12
C TRP A 324 -26.15 3.44 -2.56
N ASP A 325 -27.11 3.89 -3.37
CA ASP A 325 -27.13 3.53 -4.80
C ASP A 325 -25.97 4.21 -5.53
N TYR A 326 -25.72 5.49 -5.27
CA TYR A 326 -24.55 6.21 -5.79
C TYR A 326 -23.24 5.43 -5.57
N LEU A 327 -22.99 5.01 -4.32
CA LEU A 327 -21.79 4.27 -3.93
C LEU A 327 -21.68 2.92 -4.65
N ARG A 328 -22.80 2.19 -4.81
CA ARG A 328 -22.84 0.92 -5.55
C ARG A 328 -22.57 1.09 -7.04
N GLN A 329 -23.15 2.10 -7.68
CA GLN A 329 -22.92 2.35 -9.11
C GLN A 329 -21.48 2.79 -9.36
N LEU A 330 -20.93 3.65 -8.47
CA LEU A 330 -19.54 4.06 -8.53
C LEU A 330 -18.59 2.85 -8.44
N TRP A 331 -18.82 1.96 -7.47
CA TRP A 331 -18.06 0.72 -7.31
C TRP A 331 -18.21 -0.22 -8.51
N ARG A 332 -19.43 -0.41 -9.01
CA ARG A 332 -19.75 -1.29 -10.14
C ARG A 332 -18.97 -0.92 -11.40
N HIS A 333 -18.85 0.37 -11.68
CA HIS A 333 -18.24 0.87 -12.91
C HIS A 333 -16.72 1.08 -12.81
N CYS A 334 -16.21 1.30 -11.60
CA CYS A 334 -14.79 1.63 -11.38
C CYS A 334 -14.05 0.68 -10.41
N PRO A 335 -14.30 -0.65 -10.39
CA PRO A 335 -13.67 -1.52 -9.39
C PRO A 335 -12.17 -1.73 -9.63
N HIS A 336 -11.71 -1.52 -10.88
CA HIS A 336 -10.31 -1.60 -11.29
C HIS A 336 -9.52 -0.33 -10.94
N LEU A 337 -10.19 0.78 -10.66
CA LEU A 337 -9.51 2.01 -10.23
C LEU A 337 -9.16 1.92 -8.73
N PRO A 338 -8.08 2.56 -8.28
CA PRO A 338 -7.79 2.70 -6.86
C PRO A 338 -8.88 3.49 -6.14
N LEU A 339 -9.26 3.06 -4.94
CA LEU A 339 -10.28 3.74 -4.14
C LEU A 339 -9.88 5.18 -3.78
N SER A 340 -8.58 5.47 -3.67
CA SER A 340 -8.05 6.83 -3.49
C SER A 340 -8.33 7.78 -4.66
N SER A 341 -8.85 7.28 -5.78
CA SER A 341 -9.30 8.13 -6.89
C SER A 341 -10.60 8.89 -6.58
N PHE A 342 -11.30 8.53 -5.50
CA PHE A 342 -12.60 9.11 -5.15
C PHE A 342 -12.64 9.60 -3.70
N ASP A 343 -13.00 10.87 -3.53
CA ASP A 343 -13.10 11.52 -2.22
C ASP A 343 -14.04 10.76 -1.26
N VAL A 344 -15.15 10.22 -1.76
CA VAL A 344 -16.14 9.50 -0.94
C VAL A 344 -15.54 8.31 -0.18
N TRP A 345 -14.57 7.60 -0.77
CA TRP A 345 -13.93 6.46 -0.11
C TRP A 345 -12.84 6.90 0.86
N THR A 346 -12.04 7.91 0.49
CA THR A 346 -10.98 8.43 1.36
C THR A 346 -11.52 9.13 2.59
N ILE A 347 -12.70 9.75 2.50
CA ILE A 347 -13.37 10.37 3.65
C ILE A 347 -14.02 9.30 4.52
N ALA A 348 -14.56 8.24 3.92
CA ALA A 348 -15.32 7.24 4.64
C ALA A 348 -14.50 6.46 5.69
N VAL A 349 -13.19 6.29 5.48
CA VAL A 349 -12.34 5.47 6.37
C VAL A 349 -12.09 6.09 7.74
N ALA A 350 -12.46 7.35 7.96
CA ALA A 350 -12.34 8.03 9.24
C ALA A 350 -13.54 7.78 10.18
N ASP A 351 -14.65 7.24 9.69
CA ASP A 351 -15.87 7.00 10.46
C ASP A 351 -16.12 5.49 10.66
N THR A 352 -16.05 5.03 11.90
CA THR A 352 -16.20 3.62 12.29
C THR A 352 -17.61 3.07 12.05
N ARG A 353 -18.66 3.89 12.22
CA ARG A 353 -20.05 3.50 11.92
C ARG A 353 -20.27 3.38 10.43
N LEU A 354 -19.69 4.30 9.66
CA LEU A 354 -19.77 4.25 8.22
C LEU A 354 -19.04 3.04 7.65
N LEU A 355 -17.85 2.72 8.17
CA LEU A 355 -17.13 1.49 7.82
C LEU A 355 -17.99 0.24 8.05
N THR A 356 -18.69 0.20 9.19
CA THR A 356 -19.64 -0.87 9.51
C THR A 356 -20.80 -0.93 8.51
N ALA A 357 -21.41 0.23 8.20
CA ALA A 357 -22.52 0.31 7.24
C ALA A 357 -22.09 -0.08 5.82
N LEU A 358 -20.87 0.28 5.40
CA LEU A 358 -20.29 -0.11 4.13
C LEU A 358 -20.12 -1.63 4.02
N VAL A 359 -19.63 -2.29 5.07
CA VAL A 359 -19.51 -3.76 5.11
C VAL A 359 -20.86 -4.44 4.95
N LEU A 360 -21.90 -3.85 5.51
CA LEU A 360 -23.27 -4.35 5.41
C LEU A 360 -23.84 -4.17 3.99
N GLN A 361 -23.67 -2.97 3.42
CA GLN A 361 -24.30 -2.52 2.17
C GLN A 361 -23.57 -2.96 0.90
N MET A 362 -22.24 -3.15 0.97
CA MET A 362 -21.39 -3.48 -0.18
C MET A 362 -21.11 -4.98 -0.29
N ASP A 363 -20.42 -5.37 -1.36
CA ASP A 363 -19.96 -6.76 -1.56
C ASP A 363 -18.61 -7.02 -0.87
N THR A 364 -18.22 -8.29 -0.80
CA THR A 364 -16.97 -8.70 -0.13
C THR A 364 -15.73 -8.22 -0.87
N ALA A 365 -15.79 -8.12 -2.21
CA ALA A 365 -14.67 -7.63 -3.03
C ALA A 365 -14.35 -6.16 -2.71
N PHE A 366 -15.37 -5.33 -2.50
CA PHE A 366 -15.20 -3.96 -2.03
C PHE A 366 -14.54 -3.91 -0.66
N SER A 367 -15.03 -4.67 0.33
CA SER A 367 -14.46 -4.66 1.69
C SER A 367 -12.99 -5.13 1.73
N GLN A 368 -12.63 -6.10 0.89
CA GLN A 368 -11.23 -6.54 0.73
C GLN A 368 -10.37 -5.41 0.16
N LYS A 369 -10.77 -4.82 -0.98
CA LYS A 369 -10.04 -3.71 -1.60
C LYS A 369 -9.96 -2.50 -0.67
N LEU A 370 -10.99 -2.21 0.12
CA LEU A 370 -10.99 -1.16 1.13
C LEU A 370 -9.89 -1.37 2.18
N SER A 371 -9.69 -2.62 2.61
CA SER A 371 -8.67 -2.99 3.60
C SER A 371 -7.25 -2.95 3.04
N GLU A 372 -7.11 -3.23 1.75
CA GLU A 372 -5.84 -3.30 1.01
C GLU A 372 -5.36 -1.93 0.52
N GLU A 373 -6.26 -1.06 0.04
CA GLU A 373 -5.90 0.18 -0.65
C GLU A 373 -6.03 1.44 0.20
N LEU A 374 -6.77 1.38 1.32
CA LEU A 374 -6.97 2.52 2.21
C LEU A 374 -6.53 2.19 3.65
N PRO A 375 -6.24 3.22 4.48
CA PRO A 375 -5.78 3.01 5.85
C PRO A 375 -6.95 2.62 6.77
N VAL A 376 -7.50 1.41 6.60
CA VAL A 376 -8.51 0.84 7.50
C VAL A 376 -7.87 -0.13 8.47
N LEU A 377 -8.25 -0.02 9.75
CA LEU A 377 -7.92 -0.97 10.81
C LEU A 377 -9.21 -1.38 11.53
N TRP A 378 -9.68 -2.60 11.26
CA TRP A 378 -10.97 -3.09 11.74
C TRP A 378 -11.05 -3.24 13.25
N GLU A 379 -9.91 -3.46 13.91
CA GLU A 379 -9.78 -3.55 15.36
C GLU A 379 -10.01 -2.22 16.09
N LEU A 380 -10.05 -1.09 15.37
CA LEU A 380 -10.47 0.20 15.91
C LEU A 380 -11.97 0.45 15.79
N VAL A 381 -12.72 -0.40 15.08
CA VAL A 381 -14.18 -0.25 14.98
C VAL A 381 -14.79 -0.81 16.26
N PRO A 382 -15.43 0.03 17.10
CA PRO A 382 -15.99 -0.41 18.36
C PRO A 382 -17.13 -1.40 18.19
N LEU A 383 -17.26 -2.35 19.11
CA LEU A 383 -18.33 -3.35 19.11
C LEU A 383 -19.72 -2.71 19.14
N HIS A 384 -19.88 -1.58 19.83
CA HIS A 384 -21.15 -0.86 19.90
C HIS A 384 -21.58 -0.28 18.53
N ASP A 385 -20.63 0.16 17.70
CA ASP A 385 -20.93 0.66 16.35
C ASP A 385 -21.41 -0.48 15.44
N TRP A 386 -20.74 -1.64 15.52
CA TRP A 386 -21.21 -2.87 14.88
C TRP A 386 -22.64 -3.21 15.31
N GLN A 387 -22.92 -3.24 16.60
CA GLN A 387 -24.25 -3.54 17.13
C GLN A 387 -25.29 -2.50 16.68
N ALA A 388 -25.00 -1.22 16.79
CA ALA A 388 -25.92 -0.13 16.45
C ALA A 388 -26.36 -0.21 14.98
N VAL A 389 -25.42 -0.37 14.05
CA VAL A 389 -25.71 -0.44 12.61
C VAL A 389 -26.50 -1.71 12.28
N PHE A 390 -26.12 -2.88 12.80
CA PHE A 390 -26.86 -4.12 12.53
C PHE A 390 -28.26 -4.12 13.15
N VAL A 391 -28.44 -3.54 14.35
CA VAL A 391 -29.76 -3.33 14.96
C VAL A 391 -30.62 -2.40 14.10
N GLY A 392 -30.05 -1.27 13.66
CA GLY A 392 -30.73 -0.33 12.77
C GLY A 392 -31.14 -1.00 11.45
N TYR A 393 -30.27 -1.82 10.88
CA TYR A 393 -30.57 -2.54 9.64
C TYR A 393 -31.69 -3.57 9.83
N ARG A 394 -31.70 -4.30 10.95
CA ARG A 394 -32.80 -5.21 11.29
C ARG A 394 -34.13 -4.46 11.39
N GLN A 395 -34.15 -3.30 12.05
CA GLN A 395 -35.34 -2.48 12.16
C GLN A 395 -35.81 -1.98 10.79
N HIS A 396 -34.88 -1.58 9.92
CA HIS A 396 -35.18 -1.17 8.56
C HIS A 396 -35.84 -2.29 7.74
N LEU A 397 -35.32 -3.53 7.79
CA LEU A 397 -35.93 -4.68 7.12
C LEU A 397 -37.36 -4.95 7.63
N GLN A 398 -37.56 -4.87 8.95
CA GLN A 398 -38.89 -5.06 9.55
C GLN A 398 -39.87 -3.96 9.13
N GLN A 399 -39.41 -2.70 9.03
CA GLN A 399 -40.22 -1.59 8.52
C GLN A 399 -40.62 -1.77 7.05
N GLN A 400 -39.84 -2.49 6.27
CA GLN A 400 -40.18 -2.89 4.89
C GLN A 400 -41.16 -4.08 4.83
N GLY A 401 -41.65 -4.57 5.98
CA GLY A 401 -42.64 -5.65 6.06
C GLY A 401 -42.02 -7.05 6.07
N MET A 402 -40.71 -7.17 6.30
CA MET A 402 -40.04 -8.47 6.43
C MET A 402 -40.33 -9.12 7.79
N GLU A 403 -40.63 -10.42 7.78
CA GLU A 403 -40.84 -11.18 9.00
C GLU A 403 -39.54 -11.28 9.84
N PRO A 404 -39.62 -11.29 11.18
CA PRO A 404 -38.42 -11.30 12.04
C PRO A 404 -37.46 -12.48 11.79
N ALA A 405 -37.98 -13.65 11.40
CA ALA A 405 -37.17 -14.82 11.11
C ALA A 405 -36.31 -14.61 9.85
N ASP A 406 -36.92 -14.12 8.77
CA ASP A 406 -36.24 -13.83 7.50
C ASP A 406 -35.21 -12.71 7.67
N ALA A 407 -35.56 -11.66 8.43
CA ALA A 407 -34.63 -10.59 8.77
C ALA A 407 -33.40 -11.12 9.52
N ASN A 408 -33.60 -12.02 10.48
CA ASN A 408 -32.49 -12.66 11.21
C ASN A 408 -31.63 -13.56 10.32
N GLU A 409 -32.21 -14.24 9.33
CA GLU A 409 -31.45 -15.03 8.35
C GLU A 409 -30.55 -14.12 7.49
N ILE A 410 -31.08 -12.99 7.02
CA ILE A 410 -30.28 -11.99 6.29
C ILE A 410 -29.17 -11.42 7.18
N LEU A 411 -29.47 -11.06 8.43
CA LEU A 411 -28.45 -10.61 9.37
C LEU A 411 -27.37 -11.68 9.57
N THR A 412 -27.75 -12.95 9.74
CA THR A 412 -26.79 -14.06 9.91
C THR A 412 -25.84 -14.13 8.72
N MET A 413 -26.38 -14.08 7.50
CA MET A 413 -25.58 -14.07 6.27
C MET A 413 -24.63 -12.87 6.22
N ARG A 414 -25.10 -11.67 6.60
CA ARG A 414 -24.29 -10.44 6.57
C ARG A 414 -23.20 -10.44 7.64
N ILE A 415 -23.52 -10.88 8.86
CA ILE A 415 -22.56 -11.01 9.97
C ILE A 415 -21.46 -12.01 9.60
N THR A 416 -21.81 -13.15 8.99
CA THR A 416 -20.83 -14.18 8.58
C THR A 416 -19.83 -13.68 7.53
N LYS A 417 -20.08 -12.55 6.86
CA LYS A 417 -19.08 -11.95 5.95
C LYS A 417 -17.88 -11.36 6.67
N LEU A 418 -18.00 -11.03 7.96
CA LEU A 418 -16.97 -10.32 8.72
C LEU A 418 -15.67 -11.13 8.83
N SER A 419 -15.76 -12.44 9.07
CA SER A 419 -14.58 -13.33 9.10
C SER A 419 -13.81 -13.39 7.78
N ASN A 420 -14.45 -13.09 6.64
CA ASN A 420 -13.77 -13.03 5.33
C ASN A 420 -12.99 -11.73 5.10
N ILE A 421 -13.20 -10.72 5.94
CA ILE A 421 -12.54 -9.41 5.82
C ILE A 421 -11.22 -9.41 6.59
N ALA A 422 -11.24 -9.90 7.84
CA ALA A 422 -10.04 -10.05 8.67
C ALA A 422 -10.23 -11.17 9.69
N GLN A 423 -9.17 -11.93 9.98
CA GLN A 423 -9.20 -13.03 10.96
C GLN A 423 -9.60 -12.59 12.37
N THR A 424 -9.27 -11.36 12.75
CA THR A 424 -9.64 -10.76 14.05
C THR A 424 -11.13 -10.46 14.16
N LEU A 425 -11.83 -10.24 13.04
CA LEU A 425 -13.28 -9.98 13.07
C LEU A 425 -14.12 -11.23 13.37
N ASP A 426 -13.51 -12.43 13.38
CA ASP A 426 -14.17 -13.66 13.83
C ASP A 426 -14.75 -13.55 15.25
N VAL A 427 -14.04 -12.90 16.19
CA VAL A 427 -14.60 -12.68 17.54
C VAL A 427 -15.76 -11.69 17.50
N VAL A 428 -15.67 -10.63 16.69
CA VAL A 428 -16.76 -9.65 16.52
C VAL A 428 -17.99 -10.33 15.91
N GLU A 429 -17.80 -11.17 14.90
CA GLU A 429 -18.84 -11.99 14.28
C GLU A 429 -19.58 -12.83 15.33
N LYS A 430 -18.84 -13.58 16.15
CA LYS A 430 -19.40 -14.42 17.22
C LYS A 430 -20.15 -13.58 18.26
N LEU A 431 -19.60 -12.43 18.65
CA LEU A 431 -20.22 -11.50 19.60
C LEU A 431 -21.53 -10.91 19.07
N LEU A 432 -21.58 -10.55 17.78
CA LEU A 432 -22.80 -10.06 17.13
C LEU A 432 -23.85 -11.16 17.00
N LYS A 433 -23.46 -12.38 16.61
CA LYS A 433 -24.36 -13.54 16.58
C LYS A 433 -24.97 -13.83 17.95
N GLN A 434 -24.18 -13.77 19.02
CA GLN A 434 -24.67 -13.95 20.37
C GLN A 434 -25.64 -12.83 20.79
N SER A 435 -25.25 -11.57 20.61
CA SER A 435 -26.02 -10.42 21.09
C SER A 435 -27.28 -10.14 20.28
N LEU A 436 -27.26 -10.32 18.95
CA LEU A 436 -28.37 -9.96 18.07
C LEU A 436 -29.29 -11.14 17.74
N LEU A 437 -28.77 -12.37 17.74
CA LEU A 437 -29.47 -13.57 17.26
C LEU A 437 -29.58 -14.67 18.33
N GLY A 438 -28.94 -14.51 19.49
CA GLY A 438 -28.94 -15.52 20.56
C GLY A 438 -28.11 -16.77 20.25
N ILE A 439 -27.29 -16.76 19.18
CA ILE A 439 -26.46 -17.89 18.77
C ILE A 439 -25.17 -17.87 19.59
N THR A 440 -24.97 -18.87 20.44
CA THR A 440 -23.79 -18.96 21.31
C THR A 440 -22.70 -19.84 20.68
N ASP A 441 -21.45 -19.39 20.77
CA ASP A 441 -20.27 -20.10 20.29
C ASP A 441 -19.42 -20.59 21.48
N GLN A 442 -18.78 -21.76 21.35
CA GLN A 442 -17.92 -22.33 22.39
C GLN A 442 -16.67 -21.48 22.64
N ASP A 443 -16.16 -20.78 21.62
CA ASP A 443 -14.97 -19.93 21.75
C ASP A 443 -15.23 -18.72 22.66
N LEU A 444 -16.49 -18.34 22.84
CA LEU A 444 -16.88 -17.25 23.75
C LEU A 444 -16.95 -17.68 25.23
N GLN A 445 -16.67 -18.94 25.56
CA GLN A 445 -16.60 -19.40 26.96
C GLN A 445 -15.52 -18.68 27.76
N ILE A 446 -14.49 -18.13 27.08
CA ILE A 446 -13.42 -17.32 27.68
C ILE A 446 -13.98 -16.14 28.47
N LYS A 447 -15.14 -15.61 28.08
CA LYS A 447 -15.90 -14.64 28.85
C LYS A 447 -15.98 -15.04 30.32
N TYR A 448 -16.40 -16.26 30.61
CA TYR A 448 -16.75 -16.69 31.96
C TYR A 448 -15.56 -17.19 32.78
N LEU A 449 -14.32 -17.10 32.26
CA LEU A 449 -13.13 -17.53 32.98
C LEU A 449 -12.77 -16.54 34.10
N PRO A 450 -12.23 -17.01 35.24
CA PRO A 450 -11.63 -16.12 36.22
C PRO A 450 -10.47 -15.32 35.61
N LEU A 451 -10.37 -14.02 35.94
CA LEU A 451 -9.31 -13.14 35.42
C LEU A 451 -7.91 -13.72 35.60
N ALA A 452 -7.63 -14.35 36.74
CA ALA A 452 -6.33 -14.96 37.01
C ALA A 452 -6.00 -16.12 36.06
N GLN A 453 -7.00 -16.90 35.65
CA GLN A 453 -6.83 -17.99 34.68
C GLN A 453 -6.55 -17.43 33.29
N LEU A 454 -7.31 -16.42 32.87
CA LEU A 454 -7.09 -15.73 31.59
C LEU A 454 -5.72 -15.04 31.55
N GLY A 455 -5.32 -14.37 32.63
CA GLY A 455 -3.99 -13.77 32.74
C GLY A 455 -2.86 -14.80 32.62
N GLY A 456 -3.04 -15.99 33.22
CA GLY A 456 -2.11 -17.10 33.05
C GLY A 456 -2.01 -17.60 31.60
N MET A 457 -3.13 -17.63 30.86
CA MET A 457 -3.13 -17.97 29.43
C MET A 457 -2.40 -16.92 28.59
N ILE A 458 -2.64 -15.63 28.86
CA ILE A 458 -1.96 -14.52 28.17
C ILE A 458 -0.46 -14.55 28.45
N ASP A 459 -0.03 -14.82 29.68
CA ASP A 459 1.40 -14.94 29.98
C ASP A 459 2.06 -16.14 29.27
N GLN A 460 1.35 -17.27 29.15
CA GLN A 460 1.84 -18.42 28.38
C GLN A 460 2.04 -18.06 26.90
N GLU A 461 1.09 -17.35 26.29
CA GLU A 461 1.21 -16.87 24.91
C GLU A 461 2.33 -15.83 24.76
N ARG A 462 2.57 -15.00 25.77
CA ARG A 462 3.69 -14.04 25.76
C ARG A 462 5.03 -14.78 25.76
N GLN A 463 5.15 -15.81 26.58
CA GLN A 463 6.34 -16.68 26.57
C GLN A 463 6.48 -17.44 25.24
N ALA A 464 5.38 -17.75 24.55
CA ALA A 464 5.41 -18.32 23.19
C ALA A 464 5.92 -17.30 22.17
N LEU A 465 5.44 -16.04 22.23
CA LEU A 465 5.95 -14.91 21.44
C LEU A 465 7.47 -14.75 21.62
N ASP A 466 7.94 -14.62 22.86
CA ASP A 466 9.37 -14.44 23.14
C ASP A 466 10.20 -15.61 22.58
N ARG A 467 9.70 -16.85 22.66
CA ARG A 467 10.35 -18.03 22.05
C ARG A 467 10.39 -17.98 20.53
N ARG A 468 9.28 -17.62 19.87
CA ARG A 468 9.21 -17.51 18.40
C ARG A 468 10.20 -16.45 17.90
N GLN A 469 10.21 -15.28 18.54
CA GLN A 469 11.03 -14.15 18.11
C GLN A 469 12.51 -14.32 18.41
N ALA A 470 12.87 -15.01 19.51
CA ALA A 470 14.25 -15.39 19.79
C ALA A 470 14.83 -16.38 18.77
N GLN A 471 14.00 -17.28 18.23
CA GLN A 471 14.41 -18.20 17.16
C GLN A 471 14.58 -17.51 15.81
N ALA A 472 13.80 -16.45 15.57
CA ALA A 472 13.81 -15.69 14.32
C ALA A 472 14.87 -14.56 14.28
N ASP A 473 15.63 -14.36 15.37
CA ASP A 473 16.61 -13.26 15.53
C ASP A 473 16.06 -11.89 15.09
N SER A 474 14.80 -11.63 15.47
CA SER A 474 14.02 -10.53 14.91
C SER A 474 14.24 -9.21 15.64
N ASN A 475 14.34 -8.13 14.87
CA ASN A 475 14.40 -6.77 15.41
C ASN A 475 13.00 -6.29 15.82
N TRP A 476 12.79 -6.11 17.12
CA TRP A 476 11.50 -5.66 17.64
C TRP A 476 11.14 -4.24 17.18
N PRO A 477 9.93 -4.01 16.68
CA PRO A 477 9.48 -2.69 16.30
C PRO A 477 9.22 -1.81 17.54
N THR A 478 9.74 -0.58 17.51
CA THR A 478 9.65 0.39 18.63
C THR A 478 8.79 1.62 18.32
N PHE A 479 8.09 1.62 17.17
CA PHE A 479 7.18 2.70 16.78
C PHE A 479 6.00 2.82 17.76
N LEU A 480 5.45 4.03 17.91
CA LEU A 480 4.29 4.34 18.77
C LEU A 480 4.46 4.01 20.25
N LYS A 481 5.67 3.69 20.72
CA LYS A 481 5.88 3.20 22.08
C LYS A 481 5.38 4.18 23.14
N THR A 482 5.65 5.47 22.98
CA THR A 482 5.25 6.50 23.95
C THR A 482 3.73 6.64 24.00
N GLU A 483 3.10 6.66 22.83
CA GLU A 483 1.65 6.78 22.66
C GLU A 483 0.91 5.55 23.19
N LEU A 484 1.44 4.35 22.94
CA LEU A 484 0.90 3.11 23.48
C LEU A 484 1.09 3.02 24.99
N LEU A 485 2.21 3.52 25.53
CA LEU A 485 2.45 3.53 26.97
C LEU A 485 1.52 4.50 27.70
N SER A 486 1.27 5.69 27.16
CA SER A 486 0.30 6.62 27.75
C SER A 486 -1.11 6.02 27.73
N ALA A 487 -1.50 5.45 26.60
CA ALA A 487 -2.76 4.72 26.46
C ALA A 487 -2.88 3.55 27.45
N TRP A 488 -1.80 2.79 27.66
CA TRP A 488 -1.76 1.69 28.61
C TRP A 488 -1.99 2.16 30.04
N GLN A 489 -1.40 3.30 30.44
CA GLN A 489 -1.56 3.83 31.79
C GLN A 489 -2.98 4.31 32.11
N GLU A 490 -3.78 4.61 31.09
CA GLU A 490 -5.18 4.99 31.23
C GLU A 490 -6.13 3.79 31.41
N LEU A 491 -5.66 2.56 31.13
CA LEU A 491 -6.46 1.35 31.32
C LEU A 491 -6.73 1.05 32.79
N LYS A 492 -7.89 0.47 33.07
CA LYS A 492 -8.25 -0.04 34.39
C LYS A 492 -7.38 -1.27 34.72
N PRO A 493 -7.10 -1.55 36.01
CA PRO A 493 -6.28 -2.71 36.41
C PRO A 493 -6.74 -4.06 35.84
N VAL A 494 -8.05 -4.25 35.69
CA VAL A 494 -8.64 -5.47 35.11
C VAL A 494 -8.29 -5.67 33.63
N GLN A 495 -8.08 -4.58 32.88
CA GLN A 495 -7.78 -4.60 31.45
C GLN A 495 -6.32 -4.94 31.16
N HIS A 496 -5.43 -4.94 32.17
CA HIS A 496 -4.06 -5.41 31.99
C HIS A 496 -3.93 -6.93 31.96
N PHE A 497 -4.98 -7.65 32.37
CA PHE A 497 -4.98 -9.12 32.45
C PHE A 497 -3.78 -9.70 33.22
N GLY A 498 -3.28 -8.98 34.23
CA GLY A 498 -2.13 -9.41 35.03
C GLY A 498 -0.77 -9.25 34.36
N LEU A 499 -0.68 -8.61 33.19
CA LEU A 499 0.61 -8.27 32.59
C LEU A 499 1.28 -7.12 33.33
N GLU A 500 2.48 -7.38 33.85
CA GLU A 500 3.31 -6.38 34.51
C GLU A 500 4.46 -5.93 33.59
N LEU A 501 4.33 -4.75 32.97
CA LEU A 501 5.31 -4.25 32.00
C LEU A 501 6.72 -4.06 32.58
N ASN A 502 6.86 -3.86 33.88
CA ASN A 502 8.15 -3.77 34.58
C ASN A 502 8.95 -5.09 34.54
N GLN A 503 8.28 -6.22 34.31
CA GLN A 503 8.92 -7.53 34.13
C GLN A 503 9.23 -7.84 32.67
N ILE A 504 8.89 -6.94 31.74
CA ILE A 504 9.04 -7.11 30.30
C ILE A 504 10.06 -6.09 29.80
N ALA A 505 10.94 -6.52 28.89
CA ALA A 505 11.94 -5.64 28.30
C ALA A 505 11.26 -4.47 27.57
N GLU A 506 11.80 -3.26 27.77
CA GLU A 506 11.18 -2.02 27.31
C GLU A 506 10.98 -1.92 25.79
N HIS A 507 11.76 -2.68 25.01
CA HIS A 507 11.66 -2.72 23.56
C HIS A 507 10.58 -3.69 23.07
N HIS A 508 10.03 -4.57 23.93
CA HIS A 508 8.90 -5.46 23.60
C HIS A 508 7.54 -4.79 23.86
N HIS A 509 7.51 -3.71 24.64
CA HIS A 509 6.28 -3.12 25.17
C HIS A 509 5.25 -2.80 24.07
N ALA A 510 5.67 -2.20 22.95
CA ALA A 510 4.74 -1.82 21.89
C ALA A 510 3.95 -3.03 21.32
N VAL A 511 4.62 -4.15 21.11
CA VAL A 511 4.01 -5.39 20.58
C VAL A 511 3.11 -6.06 21.62
N VAL A 512 3.55 -6.08 22.89
CA VAL A 512 2.81 -6.74 23.98
C VAL A 512 1.53 -5.97 24.33
N MET A 513 1.58 -4.64 24.40
CA MET A 513 0.44 -3.80 24.79
C MET A 513 -0.65 -3.75 23.72
N LEU A 514 -0.27 -3.75 22.44
CA LEU A 514 -1.17 -3.46 21.34
C LEU A 514 -2.46 -4.28 21.28
N PRO A 515 -2.44 -5.64 21.31
CA PRO A 515 -3.68 -6.42 21.19
C PRO A 515 -4.67 -6.14 22.33
N ILE A 516 -4.18 -5.89 23.54
CA ILE A 516 -5.01 -5.57 24.71
C ILE A 516 -5.60 -4.17 24.61
N LEU A 517 -4.80 -3.20 24.16
CA LEU A 517 -5.26 -1.82 23.94
C LEU A 517 -6.37 -1.78 22.90
N LEU A 518 -6.14 -2.40 21.73
CA LEU A 518 -7.15 -2.44 20.67
C LEU A 518 -8.39 -3.22 21.10
N ALA A 519 -8.24 -4.32 21.84
CA ALA A 519 -9.40 -5.04 22.39
C ALA A 519 -10.20 -4.18 23.39
N SER A 520 -9.51 -3.40 24.24
CA SER A 520 -10.15 -2.47 25.16
C SER A 520 -10.88 -1.36 24.42
N TYR A 521 -10.28 -0.78 23.38
CA TYR A 521 -10.92 0.23 22.53
C TYR A 521 -12.04 -0.31 21.66
N CYS A 522 -11.99 -1.59 21.30
CA CYS A 522 -13.10 -2.22 20.60
C CYS A 522 -14.26 -2.49 21.57
N ALA A 523 -13.97 -2.87 22.82
CA ALA A 523 -14.99 -3.13 23.85
C ALA A 523 -15.59 -1.85 24.47
N GLU A 524 -14.79 -0.81 24.66
CA GLU A 524 -15.14 0.48 25.28
C GLU A 524 -15.17 1.61 24.22
N THR A 525 -15.90 2.69 24.46
CA THR A 525 -16.07 3.80 23.48
C THR A 525 -14.89 4.80 23.46
N CYS A 526 -13.70 4.40 23.88
CA CYS A 526 -12.58 5.30 24.15
C CYS A 526 -11.39 5.06 23.20
N VAL A 527 -11.63 5.17 21.89
CA VAL A 527 -10.54 5.23 20.90
C VAL A 527 -9.89 6.62 20.96
N PRO A 528 -8.54 6.74 20.95
CA PRO A 528 -7.91 8.04 20.79
C PRO A 528 -8.35 8.70 19.49
N GLU A 529 -8.91 9.92 19.55
CA GLU A 529 -9.44 10.64 18.36
C GLU A 529 -8.40 10.79 17.23
N SER A 530 -7.11 10.77 17.57
CA SER A 530 -6.00 10.94 16.63
C SER A 530 -5.64 9.70 15.81
N TRP A 531 -6.21 8.52 16.12
CA TRP A 531 -5.85 7.27 15.45
C TRP A 531 -6.76 6.92 14.26
N PRO A 532 -8.11 6.94 14.38
CA PRO A 532 -8.98 6.71 13.24
C PRO A 532 -8.69 7.69 12.10
N GLY A 533 -8.58 7.18 10.87
CA GLY A 533 -8.25 7.99 9.69
C GLY A 533 -6.80 8.49 9.61
N ASN A 534 -5.94 8.28 10.61
CA ASN A 534 -4.53 8.62 10.52
C ASN A 534 -3.73 7.50 9.85
N ALA A 535 -3.43 7.68 8.57
CA ALA A 535 -2.79 6.66 7.76
C ALA A 535 -1.41 6.22 8.28
N THR A 536 -0.60 7.15 8.80
CA THR A 536 0.74 6.86 9.34
C THR A 536 0.65 6.03 10.63
N VAL A 537 -0.27 6.39 11.54
CA VAL A 537 -0.51 5.63 12.77
C VAL A 537 -1.05 4.24 12.43
N ILE A 538 -2.02 4.14 11.53
CA ILE A 538 -2.60 2.86 11.10
C ILE A 538 -1.54 1.96 10.44
N PHE A 539 -0.65 2.53 9.62
CA PHE A 539 0.50 1.79 9.08
C PHE A 539 1.41 1.25 10.18
N LYS A 540 1.79 2.09 11.16
CA LYS A 540 2.63 1.69 12.29
C LYS A 540 1.97 0.58 13.13
N ILE A 541 0.65 0.67 13.36
CA ILE A 541 -0.12 -0.39 14.06
C ILE A 541 -0.15 -1.69 13.25
N LYS A 542 -0.42 -1.63 11.94
CA LYS A 542 -0.39 -2.82 11.06
C LYS A 542 0.99 -3.49 11.08
N ARG A 543 2.09 -2.72 11.16
CA ARG A 543 3.44 -3.27 11.32
C ARG A 543 3.65 -3.98 12.66
N LEU A 544 3.16 -3.41 13.75
CA LEU A 544 3.22 -4.04 15.07
C LEU A 544 2.41 -5.35 15.09
N LYS A 545 1.23 -5.37 14.44
CA LYS A 545 0.41 -6.57 14.28
C LYS A 545 1.11 -7.66 13.46
N ALA A 546 1.69 -7.30 12.31
CA ALA A 546 2.36 -8.24 11.41
C ALA A 546 3.67 -8.81 11.98
N PHE A 547 4.22 -8.23 13.05
CA PHE A 547 5.42 -8.74 13.70
C PHE A 547 5.22 -10.14 14.31
N ASP A 548 4.05 -10.38 14.93
CA ASP A 548 3.63 -11.71 15.38
C ASP A 548 2.10 -11.77 15.37
N GLU A 549 1.55 -12.19 14.22
CA GLU A 549 0.09 -12.25 14.03
C GLU A 549 -0.57 -13.27 14.96
N GLU A 550 0.15 -14.34 15.35
CA GLU A 550 -0.37 -15.36 16.27
C GLU A 550 -0.62 -14.77 17.66
N TRP A 551 0.37 -14.08 18.25
CA TRP A 551 0.22 -13.34 19.50
C TRP A 551 -0.91 -12.31 19.40
N PHE A 552 -0.86 -11.47 18.37
CA PHE A 552 -1.84 -10.40 18.22
C PHE A 552 -3.26 -10.94 18.14
N ASN A 553 -3.51 -11.86 17.21
CA ASN A 553 -4.85 -12.39 16.96
C ASN A 553 -5.39 -13.16 18.16
N THR A 554 -4.55 -13.95 18.84
CA THR A 554 -4.97 -14.76 20.00
C THR A 554 -5.34 -13.87 21.17
N VAL A 555 -4.45 -12.95 21.56
CA VAL A 555 -4.66 -12.09 22.72
C VAL A 555 -5.79 -11.08 22.47
N PHE A 556 -5.86 -10.49 21.27
CA PHE A 556 -6.94 -9.59 20.91
C PHE A 556 -8.31 -10.29 21.05
N LYS A 557 -8.44 -11.50 20.52
CA LYS A 557 -9.69 -12.29 20.61
C LYS A 557 -10.08 -12.57 22.05
N TRP A 558 -9.14 -13.05 22.88
CA TRP A 558 -9.42 -13.36 24.27
C TRP A 558 -9.79 -12.12 25.10
N ALA A 559 -9.02 -11.05 24.95
CA ALA A 559 -9.25 -9.79 25.64
C ALA A 559 -10.60 -9.18 25.26
N LEU A 560 -10.91 -9.10 23.95
CA LEU A 560 -12.17 -8.52 23.48
C LEU A 560 -13.37 -9.37 23.91
N ALA A 561 -13.27 -10.70 23.79
CA ALA A 561 -14.31 -11.60 24.27
C ALA A 561 -14.59 -11.34 25.76
N TYR A 562 -13.55 -11.35 26.61
CA TYR A 562 -13.69 -11.11 28.04
C TYR A 562 -14.28 -9.72 28.36
N LEU A 563 -13.77 -8.66 27.75
CA LEU A 563 -14.22 -7.29 28.02
C LEU A 563 -15.66 -7.03 27.56
N SER A 564 -16.12 -7.72 26.51
CA SER A 564 -17.50 -7.59 26.02
C SER A 564 -18.58 -8.03 27.03
N GLN A 565 -18.21 -8.71 28.13
CA GLN A 565 -19.14 -8.99 29.22
C GLN A 565 -19.63 -7.73 29.92
N GLN A 566 -18.79 -6.70 29.99
CA GLN A 566 -19.08 -5.48 30.76
C GLN A 566 -19.95 -4.49 29.98
N SER A 567 -20.13 -4.70 28.68
CA SER A 567 -20.88 -3.82 27.77
C SER A 567 -22.33 -4.27 27.53
N GLN A 568 -22.83 -5.29 28.25
CA GLN A 568 -24.21 -5.79 28.19
C GLN A 568 -25.13 -5.17 29.24
#